data_AF-A0A536WZG1-F1
#
_entry.id   AF-A0A536WZG1-F1
#
_cell.length_a   1.000
_cell.length_b   1.000
_cell.length_c   1.000
_cell.angle_alpha   90.00
_cell.angle_beta   90.00
_cell.angle_gamma   90.00
#
_symmetry.space_group_name_H-M   'P 1'
#
loop_
_entity.id
_entity.type
_entity.pdbx_description
1 polymer ?
#
loop_
_entity_poly.entity_id
_entity_poly.type
_entity_poly.pdbx_seq_one_letter_code
_entity_poly.pdbx_strand_id
1 'polypeptide(L)'
;MPAPRSRSRRGNVEQSGPAVCRRARDGGRAEPAQQHRAHPLSRLRRDQRGAHRTFALTLMADIADTAASEATRCGIDTVEVRRIERLLAETASEDLNRIFSAQELSDSGEGPGRAASLAARFAAKEACAKLFPRELALGLIEPIDFSVARDGYGAPQVVCSARAQALIDQQRIRAIVVSLTHDRVSASAVALALAARSAAPIAGRILYYALPVRRAVILENLRRVFGAGVPEGEIKRLAQAHYAHLWRLFGEFLRFRWLSAAQQAAIVRTEVDALKHALGEGKGVLILTGHFGNFEVATIAGLARFPEMQGRIHFVRRAIKPRWLDALVTRRFRQAGFGVMSKRGSLDAILERLAAGDVIVFPFDQHASPPDGIEVEFFGHPAWTFKSLSIMALATGAPVLPAASWRESDGHHVLRFEEPLPPIHDENVNEEIRRNTRAYNAALERLILRHPEQWFWVHRRWKQVVRRRPAAKSTRYY
;
A
#
# COMPACT_ATOMS: atom_id res chain seq x y z
N MET A 1 -20.11 31.81 50.18
CA MET A 1 -21.03 31.27 51.22
C MET A 1 -22.46 31.53 50.79
N PRO A 2 -23.45 30.67 51.08
CA PRO A 2 -23.38 29.38 51.78
C PRO A 2 -24.01 28.21 50.99
N ALA A 3 -23.41 27.02 51.11
CA ALA A 3 -24.16 25.77 51.23
C ALA A 3 -24.77 25.71 52.65
N PRO A 4 -25.73 24.82 53.00
CA PRO A 4 -25.27 23.49 53.40
C PRO A 4 -26.28 22.30 53.43
N ARG A 5 -25.68 21.09 53.46
CA ARG A 5 -26.02 19.91 54.30
C ARG A 5 -27.29 19.07 53.99
N SER A 6 -27.35 17.75 54.20
CA SER A 6 -26.37 16.72 54.59
C SER A 6 -27.03 15.34 54.78
N ARG A 7 -26.19 14.28 54.68
CA ARG A 7 -26.19 13.01 55.46
C ARG A 7 -27.29 11.98 55.15
N SER A 8 -27.12 10.67 55.41
CA SER A 8 -26.01 9.70 55.51
C SER A 8 -26.59 8.44 56.17
N ARG A 9 -26.05 7.25 55.85
CA ARG A 9 -25.84 6.01 56.67
C ARG A 9 -26.32 4.76 55.90
N ARG A 10 -25.41 3.84 55.52
CA ARG A 10 -24.70 2.81 56.32
C ARG A 10 -25.61 1.71 56.85
N GLY A 11 -25.28 0.47 56.49
CA GLY A 11 -25.75 -0.76 57.12
C GLY A 11 -25.09 -1.99 56.50
N ASN A 12 -23.90 -2.34 57.02
CA ASN A 12 -23.24 -3.64 56.87
C ASN A 12 -23.81 -4.56 57.96
N VAL A 13 -24.13 -5.84 57.68
CA VAL A 13 -24.14 -6.92 58.68
C VAL A 13 -23.78 -8.25 58.01
N GLU A 14 -22.69 -8.86 58.49
CA GLU A 14 -22.27 -10.26 58.34
C GLU A 14 -23.14 -11.20 59.21
N GLN A 15 -23.17 -12.51 58.89
CA GLN A 15 -23.11 -13.68 59.82
C GLN A 15 -23.45 -14.97 59.03
N SER A 16 -22.47 -15.85 58.75
CA SER A 16 -21.97 -16.99 59.56
C SER A 16 -22.78 -18.30 59.40
N GLY A 17 -22.11 -19.43 59.09
CA GLY A 17 -22.63 -20.81 59.08
C GLY A 17 -22.94 -21.36 60.49
N PRO A 18 -22.94 -22.68 60.79
CA PRO A 18 -22.45 -23.86 60.03
C PRO A 18 -23.38 -25.13 60.10
N ALA A 19 -22.96 -26.28 59.56
CA ALA A 19 -22.92 -27.60 60.24
C ALA A 19 -23.01 -28.85 59.32
N VAL A 20 -21.91 -29.60 59.39
CA VAL A 20 -21.64 -31.05 59.17
C VAL A 20 -22.81 -32.03 59.43
N CYS A 21 -22.91 -33.08 58.59
CA CYS A 21 -23.31 -34.42 59.04
C CYS A 21 -22.52 -35.52 58.29
N ARG A 22 -22.02 -36.52 59.03
CA ARG A 22 -21.22 -37.69 58.61
C ARG A 22 -22.05 -38.98 58.70
N ARG A 23 -21.56 -40.03 58.01
CA ARG A 23 -21.79 -41.51 58.12
C ARG A 23 -22.68 -42.06 56.99
N ALA A 24 -22.47 -43.28 56.46
CA ALA A 24 -21.37 -44.25 56.51
C ALA A 24 -21.60 -45.31 55.39
N ARG A 25 -20.50 -45.91 54.91
CA ARG A 25 -20.27 -47.27 54.34
C ARG A 25 -21.42 -48.01 53.62
N ASP A 26 -21.13 -48.49 52.41
CA ASP A 26 -21.05 -49.94 52.16
C ASP A 26 -20.12 -50.27 50.99
N GLY A 27 -19.43 -51.42 51.13
CA GLY A 27 -18.33 -51.86 50.29
C GLY A 27 -18.75 -52.80 49.16
N GLY A 28 -17.92 -52.83 48.12
CA GLY A 28 -17.93 -53.85 47.08
C GLY A 28 -16.62 -53.80 46.30
N ARG A 29 -15.79 -54.83 46.47
CA ARG A 29 -14.53 -55.02 45.73
C ARG A 29 -14.82 -55.41 44.28
N ALA A 30 -14.10 -54.80 43.33
CA ALA A 30 -13.82 -55.36 42.01
C ALA A 30 -12.46 -54.82 41.50
N GLU A 31 -11.77 -55.67 40.74
CA GLU A 31 -10.33 -55.71 40.40
C GLU A 31 -9.72 -54.49 39.69
N PRO A 32 -8.38 -54.30 39.71
CA PRO A 32 -7.72 -53.20 39.02
C PRO A 32 -7.54 -53.50 37.53
N ALA A 33 -8.28 -52.78 36.68
CA ALA A 33 -8.02 -52.71 35.25
C ALA A 33 -6.71 -51.95 34.98
N GLN A 34 -5.79 -52.59 34.27
CA GLN A 34 -4.55 -52.00 33.76
C GLN A 34 -4.85 -50.78 32.87
N GLN A 35 -4.55 -49.58 33.37
CA GLN A 35 -4.49 -48.38 32.54
C GLN A 35 -3.16 -48.35 31.78
N HIS A 36 -3.22 -48.76 30.50
CA HIS A 36 -2.17 -48.42 29.54
C HIS A 36 -2.04 -46.89 29.43
N ARG A 37 -1.00 -46.32 30.08
CA ARG A 37 -0.56 -44.95 29.84
C ARG A 37 -0.11 -44.82 28.38
N ALA A 38 -0.95 -44.18 27.55
CA ALA A 38 -0.56 -43.80 26.20
C ALA A 38 0.64 -42.84 26.24
N HIS A 39 1.74 -43.26 25.61
CA HIS A 39 3.01 -42.52 25.51
C HIS A 39 2.80 -41.09 24.96
N PRO A 40 3.51 -40.06 25.46
CA PRO A 40 3.40 -38.66 25.00
C PRO A 40 3.56 -38.46 23.48
N LEU A 41 4.27 -39.37 22.80
CA LEU A 41 4.48 -39.37 21.35
C LEU A 41 3.21 -39.71 20.54
N SER A 42 2.24 -40.40 21.12
CA SER A 42 0.98 -40.75 20.45
C SER A 42 0.02 -39.57 20.34
N ARG A 43 0.06 -38.63 21.29
CA ARG A 43 -0.71 -37.37 21.23
C ARG A 43 -0.14 -36.42 20.19
N LEU A 44 1.19 -36.30 20.09
CA LEU A 44 1.87 -35.52 19.03
C LEU A 44 1.58 -36.05 17.61
N ARG A 45 1.49 -37.38 17.41
CA ARG A 45 1.15 -37.97 16.11
C ARG A 45 -0.32 -37.80 15.71
N ARG A 46 -1.25 -37.76 16.67
CA ARG A 46 -2.68 -37.51 16.40
C ARG A 46 -2.93 -36.05 16.04
N ASP A 47 -2.23 -35.12 16.70
CA ASP A 47 -2.32 -33.68 16.46
C ASP A 47 -1.74 -33.29 15.08
N GLN A 48 -0.62 -33.92 14.68
CA GLN A 48 -0.05 -33.73 13.34
C GLN A 48 -0.95 -34.28 12.23
N ARG A 49 -1.56 -35.48 12.39
CA ARG A 49 -2.48 -36.02 11.36
C ARG A 49 -3.76 -35.19 11.20
N GLY A 50 -4.26 -34.59 12.28
CA GLY A 50 -5.36 -33.62 12.25
C GLY A 50 -4.98 -32.36 11.48
N ALA A 51 -3.84 -31.75 11.82
CA ALA A 51 -3.32 -30.56 11.14
C ALA A 51 -3.03 -30.80 9.65
N HIS A 52 -2.50 -31.96 9.27
CA HIS A 52 -2.24 -32.33 7.87
C HIS A 52 -3.53 -32.54 7.05
N ARG A 53 -4.57 -33.16 7.63
CA ARG A 53 -5.88 -33.29 6.98
C ARG A 53 -6.56 -31.93 6.81
N THR A 54 -6.54 -31.08 7.84
CA THR A 54 -7.07 -29.71 7.75
C THR A 54 -6.31 -28.89 6.71
N PHE A 55 -4.98 -28.97 6.67
CA PHE A 55 -4.14 -28.32 5.67
C PHE A 55 -4.54 -28.72 4.24
N ALA A 56 -4.66 -30.02 3.97
CA ALA A 56 -5.02 -30.52 2.65
C ALA A 56 -6.42 -30.07 2.22
N LEU A 57 -7.41 -30.16 3.13
CA LEU A 57 -8.78 -29.74 2.86
C LEU A 57 -8.91 -28.23 2.61
N THR A 58 -8.22 -27.40 3.41
CA THR A 58 -8.22 -25.94 3.22
C THR A 58 -7.50 -25.54 1.92
N LEU A 59 -6.38 -26.19 1.59
CA LEU A 59 -5.68 -25.94 0.33
C LEU A 59 -6.53 -26.36 -0.88
N MET A 60 -7.21 -27.51 -0.81
CA MET A 60 -8.11 -27.98 -1.87
C MET A 60 -9.30 -27.05 -2.08
N ALA A 61 -9.90 -26.53 -0.99
CA ALA A 61 -10.98 -25.54 -1.06
C ALA A 61 -10.53 -24.22 -1.70
N ASP A 62 -9.35 -23.71 -1.34
CA ASP A 62 -8.75 -22.51 -1.96
C ASP A 62 -8.39 -22.74 -3.45
N ILE A 63 -8.16 -23.99 -3.88
CA ILE A 63 -7.91 -24.34 -5.28
C ILE A 63 -9.22 -24.36 -6.09
N ALA A 64 -10.32 -24.80 -5.49
CA ALA A 64 -11.62 -24.91 -6.15
C ALA A 64 -12.29 -23.55 -6.42
N ASP A 65 -11.93 -22.48 -5.70
CA ASP A 65 -12.46 -21.12 -5.91
C ASP A 65 -11.80 -20.43 -7.12
N THR A 66 -12.23 -20.86 -8.32
CA THR A 66 -11.77 -20.33 -9.61
C THR A 66 -12.90 -20.26 -10.65
N ALA A 67 -13.96 -19.49 -10.39
CA ALA A 67 -14.82 -18.93 -11.44
C ALA A 67 -15.86 -17.96 -10.83
N ALA A 68 -15.74 -16.67 -11.15
CA ALA A 68 -16.85 -15.72 -11.39
C ALA A 68 -16.29 -14.28 -11.44
N SER A 69 -16.59 -13.58 -12.55
CA SER A 69 -16.51 -12.13 -12.62
C SER A 69 -17.78 -11.58 -12.01
N GLU A 70 -17.74 -11.20 -10.74
CA GLU A 70 -18.85 -10.50 -10.09
C GLU A 70 -18.48 -9.02 -10.02
N ALA A 71 -19.32 -8.17 -10.61
CA ALA A 71 -19.30 -6.75 -10.30
C ALA A 71 -19.49 -6.62 -8.78
N THR A 72 -18.57 -5.92 -8.12
CA THR A 72 -18.57 -5.83 -6.65
C THR A 72 -19.41 -4.67 -6.15
N ARG A 73 -19.65 -3.66 -7.00
CA ARG A 73 -20.45 -2.47 -6.69
C ARG A 73 -21.14 -1.97 -7.95
N CYS A 74 -22.29 -1.35 -7.75
CA CYS A 74 -23.08 -0.71 -8.79
C CYS A 74 -23.43 0.71 -8.35
N GLY A 75 -23.24 1.67 -9.24
CA GLY A 75 -23.71 3.04 -9.09
C GLY A 75 -24.68 3.36 -10.21
N ILE A 76 -25.71 4.16 -9.92
CA ILE A 76 -26.68 4.65 -10.90
C ILE A 76 -27.00 6.10 -10.59
N ASP A 77 -27.16 6.90 -11.64
CA ASP A 77 -27.64 8.27 -11.52
C ASP A 77 -28.51 8.68 -12.71
N THR A 78 -29.38 9.64 -12.47
CA THR A 78 -30.28 10.24 -13.47
C THR A 78 -30.26 11.76 -13.32
N VAL A 79 -30.06 12.46 -14.42
CA VAL A 79 -29.90 13.91 -14.51
C VAL A 79 -30.95 14.46 -15.45
N GLU A 80 -31.65 15.52 -15.04
CA GLU A 80 -32.55 16.26 -15.92
C GLU A 80 -31.74 17.06 -16.97
N VAL A 81 -32.09 16.90 -18.25
CA VAL A 81 -31.42 17.59 -19.36
C VAL A 81 -31.53 19.11 -19.20
N ARG A 82 -32.69 19.59 -18.72
CA ARG A 82 -32.92 21.02 -18.43
C ARG A 82 -31.94 21.61 -17.43
N ARG A 83 -31.43 20.81 -16.49
CA ARG A 83 -30.43 21.29 -15.52
C ARG A 83 -29.10 21.57 -16.21
N ILE A 84 -28.73 20.76 -17.21
CA ILE A 84 -27.53 20.98 -18.01
C ILE A 84 -27.74 22.10 -19.03
N GLU A 85 -28.92 22.24 -19.63
CA GLU A 85 -29.24 23.39 -20.48
C GLU A 85 -29.06 24.71 -19.72
N ARG A 86 -29.59 24.78 -18.49
CA ARG A 86 -29.42 25.94 -17.62
C ARG A 86 -27.95 26.19 -17.28
N LEU A 87 -27.22 25.13 -16.92
CA LEU A 87 -25.78 25.21 -16.64
C LEU A 87 -25.01 25.80 -17.83
N LEU A 88 -25.28 25.34 -19.05
CA LEU A 88 -24.64 25.83 -20.28
C LEU A 88 -25.00 27.29 -20.59
N ALA A 89 -26.21 27.73 -20.25
CA ALA A 89 -26.65 29.11 -20.47
C ALA A 89 -26.07 30.09 -19.44
N GLU A 90 -25.86 29.64 -18.19
CA GLU A 90 -25.47 30.48 -17.06
C GLU A 90 -23.96 30.46 -16.77
N THR A 91 -23.21 29.50 -17.32
CA THR A 91 -21.78 29.30 -17.03
C THR A 91 -20.93 29.69 -18.23
N ALA A 92 -19.89 30.51 -18.00
CA ALA A 92 -18.94 30.85 -19.05
C ALA A 92 -18.22 29.58 -19.57
N SER A 93 -17.90 29.56 -20.87
CA SER A 93 -17.26 28.41 -21.52
C SER A 93 -15.96 27.96 -20.84
N GLU A 94 -15.20 28.90 -20.27
CA GLU A 94 -13.96 28.64 -19.55
C GLU A 94 -14.20 27.85 -18.25
N ASP A 95 -15.30 28.15 -17.55
CA ASP A 95 -15.67 27.52 -16.28
C ASP A 95 -16.32 26.15 -16.46
N LEU A 96 -16.85 25.83 -17.65
CA LEU A 96 -17.35 24.49 -17.96
C LEU A 96 -16.27 23.41 -17.87
N ASN A 97 -14.99 23.77 -18.08
CA ASN A 97 -13.86 22.84 -17.91
C ASN A 97 -13.65 22.38 -16.46
N ARG A 98 -14.27 23.06 -15.49
CA ARG A 98 -14.32 22.62 -14.09
C ARG A 98 -15.31 21.50 -13.85
N ILE A 99 -16.22 21.24 -14.81
CA ILE A 99 -17.29 20.25 -14.70
C ILE A 99 -17.13 19.15 -15.74
N PHE A 100 -16.69 19.47 -16.95
CA PHE A 100 -16.50 18.54 -18.06
C PHE A 100 -15.07 18.60 -18.59
N SER A 101 -14.53 17.47 -19.04
CA SER A 101 -13.22 17.47 -19.71
C SER A 101 -13.33 18.11 -21.10
N ALA A 102 -12.20 18.58 -21.64
CA ALA A 102 -12.15 19.10 -23.01
C ALA A 102 -12.65 18.07 -24.04
N GLN A 103 -12.37 16.78 -23.83
CA GLN A 103 -12.87 15.71 -24.68
C GLN A 103 -14.39 15.55 -24.58
N GLU A 104 -14.96 15.63 -23.37
CA GLU A 104 -16.41 15.54 -23.18
C GLU A 104 -17.15 16.70 -23.87
N LEU A 105 -16.60 17.91 -23.77
CA LEU A 105 -17.14 19.10 -24.43
C LEU A 105 -17.03 18.99 -25.96
N SER A 106 -15.91 18.46 -26.47
CA SER A 106 -15.70 18.21 -27.91
C SER A 106 -16.67 17.15 -28.44
N ASP A 107 -16.72 15.98 -27.80
CA ASP A 107 -17.56 14.84 -28.21
C ASP A 107 -19.06 15.13 -28.19
N SER A 108 -19.48 16.13 -27.42
CA SER A 108 -20.89 16.52 -27.31
C SER A 108 -21.38 17.38 -28.49
N GLY A 109 -20.45 17.95 -29.29
CA GLY A 109 -20.75 18.81 -30.43
C GLY A 109 -21.53 20.07 -30.05
N GLU A 110 -21.83 20.95 -31.01
CA GLU A 110 -22.53 22.23 -30.75
C GLU A 110 -24.03 22.21 -31.12
N GLY A 111 -24.54 21.04 -31.53
CA GLY A 111 -25.91 20.89 -32.00
C GLY A 111 -26.97 20.74 -30.90
N PRO A 112 -28.25 20.57 -31.28
CA PRO A 112 -29.38 20.49 -30.34
C PRO A 112 -29.30 19.35 -29.31
N GLY A 113 -28.52 18.30 -29.60
CA GLY A 113 -28.30 17.18 -28.67
C GLY A 113 -27.22 17.41 -27.62
N ARG A 114 -26.51 18.54 -27.64
CA ARG A 114 -25.35 18.81 -26.78
C ARG A 114 -25.69 18.66 -25.30
N ALA A 115 -26.78 19.30 -24.84
CA ALA A 115 -27.16 19.28 -23.43
C ALA A 115 -27.51 17.87 -22.96
N ALA A 116 -28.25 17.09 -23.76
CA ALA A 116 -28.61 15.71 -23.40
C ALA A 116 -27.38 14.78 -23.38
N SER A 117 -26.45 14.98 -24.33
CA SER A 117 -25.16 14.27 -24.40
C SER A 117 -24.27 14.56 -23.19
N LEU A 118 -24.23 15.82 -22.72
CA LEU A 118 -23.51 16.22 -21.51
C LEU A 118 -24.22 15.76 -20.23
N ALA A 119 -25.56 15.76 -20.19
CA ALA A 119 -26.33 15.20 -19.09
C ALA A 119 -26.04 13.71 -18.87
N ALA A 120 -25.92 12.94 -19.96
CA ALA A 120 -25.58 11.52 -19.87
C ALA A 120 -24.18 11.28 -19.31
N ARG A 121 -23.22 12.17 -19.63
CA ARG A 121 -21.86 12.12 -19.06
C ARG A 121 -21.84 12.55 -17.60
N PHE A 122 -22.58 13.59 -17.24
CA PHE A 122 -22.72 14.00 -15.85
C PHE A 122 -23.34 12.89 -14.99
N ALA A 123 -24.39 12.23 -15.48
CA ALA A 123 -24.98 11.06 -14.83
C ALA A 123 -23.94 9.92 -14.67
N ALA A 124 -23.10 9.68 -15.67
CA ALA A 124 -22.06 8.66 -15.59
C ALA A 124 -20.99 9.00 -14.54
N LYS A 125 -20.61 10.28 -14.42
CA LYS A 125 -19.68 10.78 -13.39
C LYS A 125 -20.22 10.57 -11.99
N GLU A 126 -21.49 10.93 -11.76
CA GLU A 126 -22.21 10.70 -10.50
C GLU A 126 -22.33 9.20 -10.18
N ALA A 127 -22.69 8.38 -11.17
CA ALA A 127 -22.75 6.92 -11.02
C ALA A 127 -21.39 6.33 -10.62
N CYS A 128 -20.29 6.81 -11.20
CA CYS A 128 -18.93 6.41 -10.81
C CYS A 128 -18.60 6.82 -9.37
N ALA A 129 -18.90 8.06 -8.96
CA ALA A 129 -18.67 8.54 -7.60
C ALA A 129 -19.42 7.69 -6.55
N LYS A 130 -20.64 7.24 -6.88
CA LYS A 130 -21.46 6.36 -6.04
C LYS A 130 -20.87 4.96 -5.80
N LEU A 131 -19.85 4.54 -6.55
CA LEU A 131 -19.09 3.32 -6.26
C LEU A 131 -18.25 3.44 -4.97
N PHE A 132 -18.08 4.65 -4.46
CA PHE A 132 -17.26 5.00 -3.30
C PHE A 132 -18.05 5.87 -2.29
N PRO A 133 -19.16 5.36 -1.73
CA PRO A 133 -20.09 6.18 -0.95
C PRO A 133 -19.46 6.80 0.30
N ARG A 134 -18.50 6.12 0.93
CA ARG A 134 -17.79 6.63 2.11
C ARG A 134 -16.84 7.76 1.73
N GLU A 135 -16.04 7.56 0.68
CA GLU A 135 -15.07 8.53 0.21
C GLU A 135 -15.76 9.78 -0.36
N LEU A 136 -16.89 9.59 -1.04
CA LEU A 136 -17.75 10.68 -1.51
C LEU A 136 -18.30 11.51 -0.35
N ALA A 137 -18.81 10.87 0.70
CA ALA A 137 -19.30 11.56 1.90
C ALA A 137 -18.20 12.34 2.66
N LEU A 138 -16.94 11.95 2.49
CA LEU A 138 -15.78 12.61 3.08
C LEU A 138 -15.14 13.66 2.16
N GLY A 139 -15.67 13.87 0.95
CA GLY A 139 -15.10 14.77 -0.05
C GLY A 139 -13.74 14.31 -0.58
N LEU A 140 -13.41 13.02 -0.44
CA LEU A 140 -12.17 12.44 -0.96
C LEU A 140 -12.26 12.14 -2.45
N ILE A 141 -13.48 12.04 -2.98
CA ILE A 141 -13.76 11.86 -4.39
C ILE A 141 -15.05 12.60 -4.75
N GLU A 142 -15.10 13.13 -5.96
CA GLU A 142 -16.21 13.90 -6.50
C GLU A 142 -16.51 13.44 -7.94
N PRO A 143 -17.69 13.74 -8.49
CA PRO A 143 -18.02 13.41 -9.89
C PRO A 143 -16.98 13.94 -10.89
N ILE A 144 -16.34 15.07 -10.60
CA ILE A 144 -15.30 15.67 -11.46
C ILE A 144 -14.02 14.83 -11.55
N ASP A 145 -13.79 13.90 -10.61
CA ASP A 145 -12.65 12.98 -10.68
C ASP A 145 -12.82 11.90 -11.74
N PHE A 146 -13.99 11.79 -12.33
CA PHE A 146 -14.28 10.89 -13.43
C PHE A 146 -14.49 11.73 -14.69
N SER A 147 -14.35 11.13 -15.87
CA SER A 147 -14.81 11.70 -17.13
C SER A 147 -15.09 10.55 -18.10
N VAL A 148 -15.92 10.80 -19.11
CA VAL A 148 -16.31 9.78 -20.08
C VAL A 148 -15.70 10.10 -21.44
N ALA A 149 -14.72 9.28 -21.83
CA ALA A 149 -14.18 9.25 -23.19
C ALA A 149 -14.92 8.21 -24.04
N ARG A 150 -14.72 8.23 -25.36
CA ARG A 150 -15.16 7.16 -26.27
C ARG A 150 -13.95 6.47 -26.87
N ASP A 151 -14.03 5.16 -27.05
CA ASP A 151 -13.03 4.43 -27.84
C ASP A 151 -13.26 4.59 -29.35
N GLY A 152 -12.39 3.97 -30.15
CA GLY A 152 -12.48 4.01 -31.62
C GLY A 152 -13.76 3.38 -32.20
N TYR A 153 -14.51 2.60 -31.42
CA TYR A 153 -15.82 2.05 -31.78
C TYR A 153 -16.99 2.86 -31.21
N GLY A 154 -16.71 3.91 -30.44
CA GLY A 154 -17.72 4.78 -29.82
C GLY A 154 -18.22 4.29 -28.45
N ALA A 155 -17.67 3.21 -27.90
CA ALA A 155 -18.07 2.72 -26.59
C ALA A 155 -17.54 3.64 -25.47
N PRO A 156 -18.35 3.95 -24.44
CA PRO A 156 -17.95 4.86 -23.38
C PRO A 156 -16.92 4.21 -22.44
N GLN A 157 -15.86 4.95 -22.12
CA GLN A 157 -14.81 4.56 -21.18
C GLN A 157 -14.65 5.60 -20.08
N VAL A 158 -14.47 5.14 -18.85
CA VAL A 158 -14.23 6.02 -17.71
C VAL A 158 -12.75 6.37 -17.65
N VAL A 159 -12.44 7.66 -17.67
CA VAL A 159 -11.11 8.20 -17.43
C VAL A 159 -11.10 8.83 -16.03
N CYS A 160 -10.12 8.45 -15.22
CA CYS A 160 -10.05 8.83 -13.81
C CYS A 160 -8.94 9.86 -13.57
N SER A 161 -9.18 10.81 -12.67
CA SER A 161 -8.14 11.65 -12.10
C SER A 161 -7.14 10.79 -11.30
N ALA A 162 -5.95 11.32 -11.02
CA ALA A 162 -4.97 10.63 -10.17
C ALA A 162 -5.53 10.30 -8.78
N ARG A 163 -6.43 11.14 -8.25
CA ARG A 163 -7.14 10.94 -6.98
C ARG A 163 -8.11 9.76 -7.06
N ALA A 164 -8.97 9.71 -8.08
CA ALA A 164 -9.86 8.57 -8.30
C ALA A 164 -9.10 7.27 -8.56
N GLN A 165 -8.02 7.33 -9.35
CA GLN A 165 -7.21 6.14 -9.66
C GLN A 165 -6.60 5.52 -8.40
N ALA A 166 -6.06 6.34 -7.49
CA ALA A 166 -5.51 5.85 -6.23
C ALA A 166 -6.58 5.12 -5.38
N LEU A 167 -7.82 5.63 -5.36
CA LEU A 167 -8.93 4.97 -4.67
C LEU A 167 -9.35 3.67 -5.36
N ILE A 168 -9.45 3.65 -6.69
CA ILE A 168 -9.73 2.45 -7.50
C ILE A 168 -8.71 1.35 -7.18
N ASP A 169 -7.42 1.69 -7.19
CA ASP A 169 -6.34 0.74 -6.92
C ASP A 169 -6.39 0.23 -5.48
N GLN A 170 -6.63 1.12 -4.50
CA GLN A 170 -6.76 0.77 -3.09
C GLN A 170 -8.00 -0.10 -2.83
N GLN A 171 -9.08 0.09 -3.58
CA GLN A 171 -10.30 -0.71 -3.48
C GLN A 171 -10.22 -1.97 -4.33
N ARG A 172 -9.07 -2.23 -4.98
CA ARG A 172 -8.82 -3.38 -5.84
C ARG A 172 -9.90 -3.49 -6.94
N ILE A 173 -10.23 -2.38 -7.58
CA ILE A 173 -11.13 -2.35 -8.74
C ILE A 173 -10.28 -2.39 -10.00
N ARG A 174 -10.46 -3.40 -10.85
CA ARG A 174 -9.69 -3.54 -12.10
C ARG A 174 -10.18 -2.62 -13.21
N ALA A 175 -11.47 -2.32 -13.22
CA ALA A 175 -12.14 -1.54 -14.25
C ALA A 175 -13.49 -1.05 -13.73
N ILE A 176 -13.90 0.12 -14.21
CA ILE A 176 -15.26 0.62 -14.11
C ILE A 176 -15.86 0.58 -15.50
N VAL A 177 -16.94 -0.18 -15.67
CA VAL A 177 -17.69 -0.24 -16.93
C VAL A 177 -18.92 0.64 -16.78
N VAL A 178 -19.21 1.45 -17.80
CA VAL A 178 -20.36 2.35 -17.81
C VAL A 178 -21.27 2.09 -18.99
N SER A 179 -22.56 2.31 -18.77
CA SER A 179 -23.56 2.43 -19.83
C SER A 179 -24.38 3.67 -19.55
N LEU A 180 -24.64 4.46 -20.58
CA LEU A 180 -25.37 5.72 -20.48
C LEU A 180 -26.38 5.86 -21.61
N THR A 181 -27.51 6.49 -21.29
CA THR A 181 -28.61 6.75 -22.22
C THR A 181 -29.22 8.11 -21.93
N HIS A 182 -29.87 8.70 -22.92
CA HIS A 182 -30.61 9.95 -22.73
C HIS A 182 -31.79 10.02 -23.69
N ASP A 183 -32.81 10.76 -23.26
CA ASP A 183 -33.89 11.26 -24.09
C ASP A 183 -33.90 12.80 -24.02
N ARG A 184 -35.03 13.44 -24.36
CA ARG A 184 -35.17 14.90 -24.36
C ARG A 184 -35.29 15.51 -22.97
N VAL A 185 -35.65 14.72 -21.97
CA VAL A 185 -36.01 15.20 -20.62
C VAL A 185 -34.97 14.77 -19.59
N SER A 186 -34.46 13.54 -19.73
CA SER A 186 -33.58 12.92 -18.75
C SER A 186 -32.42 12.18 -19.41
N ALA A 187 -31.34 12.06 -18.66
CA ALA A 187 -30.22 11.21 -19.00
C ALA A 187 -29.86 10.33 -17.80
N SER A 188 -29.56 9.07 -18.03
CA SER A 188 -29.24 8.11 -16.97
C SER A 188 -27.97 7.35 -17.31
N ALA A 189 -27.25 6.94 -16.27
CA ALA A 189 -26.08 6.10 -16.43
C ALA A 189 -25.94 5.10 -15.29
N VAL A 190 -25.38 3.93 -15.62
CA VAL A 190 -25.02 2.87 -14.68
C VAL A 190 -23.52 2.65 -14.76
N ALA A 191 -22.87 2.56 -13.60
CA ALA A 191 -21.45 2.24 -13.45
C ALA A 191 -21.29 0.93 -12.65
N LEU A 192 -20.45 0.03 -13.13
CA LEU A 192 -20.15 -1.26 -12.51
C LEU A 192 -18.66 -1.35 -12.18
N ALA A 193 -18.33 -1.56 -10.90
CA ALA A 193 -16.96 -1.79 -10.46
C ALA A 193 -16.61 -3.29 -10.55
N LEU A 194 -15.68 -3.64 -11.44
CA LEU A 194 -15.17 -5.00 -11.56
C LEU A 194 -13.99 -5.18 -10.59
N ALA A 195 -14.05 -6.17 -9.70
CA ALA A 195 -12.95 -6.41 -8.78
C ALA A 195 -11.71 -7.00 -9.48
N ALA A 196 -10.54 -6.55 -9.06
CA ALA A 196 -9.27 -7.18 -9.30
C ALA A 196 -9.15 -8.45 -8.44
N ARG A 197 -8.63 -9.52 -9.05
CA ARG A 197 -8.29 -10.74 -8.34
C ARG A 197 -6.80 -10.99 -8.43
N SER A 198 -6.15 -11.23 -7.31
CA SER A 198 -4.76 -11.62 -7.26
C SER A 198 -4.61 -13.07 -7.75
N ALA A 199 -3.68 -13.25 -8.69
CA ALA A 199 -3.19 -14.57 -9.02
C ALA A 199 -2.43 -15.11 -7.79
N ALA A 200 -2.87 -16.25 -7.26
CA ALA A 200 -2.21 -16.95 -6.17
C ALA A 200 -1.63 -18.26 -6.72
N PRO A 201 -0.40 -18.25 -7.27
CA PRO A 201 0.23 -19.46 -7.78
C PRO A 201 0.26 -20.56 -6.72
N ILE A 202 0.20 -21.82 -7.16
CA ILE A 202 0.23 -22.99 -6.26
C ILE A 202 1.41 -22.92 -5.29
N ALA A 203 2.60 -22.54 -5.77
CA ALA A 203 3.77 -22.34 -4.93
C ALA A 203 3.54 -21.32 -3.80
N GLY A 204 2.88 -20.19 -4.09
CA GLY A 204 2.53 -19.19 -3.08
C GLY A 204 1.53 -19.71 -2.05
N ARG A 205 0.52 -20.47 -2.50
CA ARG A 205 -0.45 -21.13 -1.62
C ARG A 205 0.24 -22.12 -0.68
N ILE A 206 1.11 -22.98 -1.20
CA ILE A 206 1.88 -23.94 -0.41
C ILE A 206 2.75 -23.20 0.61
N LEU A 207 3.53 -22.20 0.19
CA LEU A 207 4.43 -21.46 1.07
C LEU A 207 3.70 -20.66 2.15
N TYR A 208 2.55 -20.08 1.83
CA TYR A 208 1.69 -19.37 2.78
C TYR A 208 1.29 -20.24 3.98
N TYR A 209 1.05 -21.54 3.75
CA TYR A 209 0.69 -22.48 4.81
C TYR A 209 1.91 -23.18 5.42
N ALA A 210 2.89 -23.57 4.61
CA ALA A 210 4.06 -24.34 5.05
C ALA A 210 5.10 -23.48 5.79
N LEU A 211 5.24 -22.20 5.42
CA LEU A 211 6.21 -21.25 5.97
C LEU A 211 5.51 -19.96 6.44
N PRO A 212 4.77 -19.98 7.56
CA PRO A 212 3.98 -18.85 8.05
C PRO A 212 4.83 -17.71 8.66
N VAL A 213 6.05 -17.49 8.14
CA VAL A 213 6.99 -16.47 8.61
C VAL A 213 6.32 -15.11 8.51
N ARG A 214 6.07 -14.51 9.69
CA ARG A 214 5.43 -13.20 9.85
C ARG A 214 4.09 -13.05 9.11
N ARG A 215 3.38 -14.15 8.86
CA ARG A 215 2.06 -14.17 8.19
C ARG A 215 1.06 -13.23 8.85
N ALA A 216 1.03 -13.21 10.19
CA ALA A 216 0.17 -12.31 10.95
C ALA A 216 0.45 -10.83 10.67
N VAL A 217 1.72 -10.44 10.54
CA VAL A 217 2.12 -9.06 10.21
C VAL A 217 1.70 -8.71 8.79
N ILE A 218 1.92 -9.62 7.83
CA ILE A 218 1.51 -9.43 6.43
C ILE A 218 0.00 -9.20 6.35
N LEU A 219 -0.80 -10.09 6.96
CA LEU A 219 -2.27 -9.96 6.94
C LEU A 219 -2.74 -8.71 7.69
N GLU A 220 -2.13 -8.35 8.82
CA GLU A 220 -2.47 -7.11 9.53
C GLU A 220 -2.23 -5.87 8.66
N ASN A 221 -1.09 -5.81 7.98
CA ASN A 221 -0.77 -4.71 7.09
C ASN A 221 -1.72 -4.66 5.88
N LEU A 222 -1.98 -5.81 5.25
CA LEU A 222 -2.91 -5.88 4.11
C LEU A 222 -4.33 -5.50 4.51
N ARG A 223 -4.83 -5.97 5.66
CA ARG A 223 -6.14 -5.56 6.18
C ARG A 223 -6.19 -4.08 6.53
N ARG A 224 -5.10 -3.51 7.05
CA ARG A 224 -5.03 -2.08 7.34
C ARG A 224 -5.19 -1.22 6.07
N VAL A 225 -4.61 -1.65 4.95
CA VAL A 225 -4.65 -0.92 3.67
C VAL A 225 -5.94 -1.21 2.88
N PHE A 226 -6.33 -2.48 2.79
CA PHE A 226 -7.37 -2.97 1.87
C PHE A 226 -8.68 -3.37 2.57
N GLY A 227 -8.67 -3.62 3.88
CA GLY A 227 -9.78 -4.27 4.59
C GLY A 227 -11.07 -3.46 4.71
N ALA A 228 -11.05 -2.16 4.37
CA ALA A 228 -12.26 -1.34 4.34
C ALA A 228 -13.18 -1.69 3.16
N GLY A 229 -12.64 -2.24 2.07
CA GLY A 229 -13.40 -2.42 0.84
C GLY A 229 -13.11 -3.69 0.04
N VAL A 230 -12.07 -4.43 0.44
CA VAL A 230 -11.63 -5.67 -0.21
C VAL A 230 -12.03 -6.86 0.68
N PRO A 231 -12.72 -7.88 0.14
CA PRO A 231 -13.11 -9.06 0.91
C PRO A 231 -11.90 -9.82 1.48
N GLU A 232 -12.07 -10.44 2.65
CA GLU A 232 -10.99 -11.18 3.33
C GLU A 232 -10.39 -12.31 2.48
N GLY A 233 -11.20 -12.94 1.62
CA GLY A 233 -10.73 -13.95 0.67
C GLY A 233 -9.69 -13.40 -0.31
N GLU A 234 -9.91 -12.19 -0.83
CA GLU A 234 -8.96 -11.54 -1.74
C GLU A 234 -7.73 -11.02 -0.99
N ILE A 235 -7.87 -10.55 0.25
CA ILE A 235 -6.72 -10.21 1.12
C ILE A 235 -5.82 -11.44 1.34
N LYS A 236 -6.43 -12.60 1.57
CA LYS A 236 -5.70 -13.87 1.70
C LYS A 236 -5.01 -14.26 0.39
N ARG A 237 -5.69 -14.12 -0.76
CA ARG A 237 -5.09 -14.38 -2.10
C ARG A 237 -3.92 -13.44 -2.38
N LEU A 238 -4.04 -12.17 -2.02
CA LEU A 238 -2.97 -11.19 -2.12
C LEU A 238 -1.77 -11.55 -1.25
N ALA A 239 -2.01 -12.03 -0.01
CA ALA A 239 -0.95 -12.58 0.83
C ALA A 239 -0.28 -13.81 0.18
N GLN A 240 -1.05 -14.75 -0.38
CA GLN A 240 -0.50 -15.92 -1.08
C GLN A 240 0.32 -15.52 -2.32
N ALA A 241 -0.14 -14.52 -3.08
CA ALA A 241 0.59 -13.93 -4.18
C ALA A 241 1.92 -13.32 -3.70
N HIS A 242 1.92 -12.64 -2.55
CA HIS A 242 3.13 -12.12 -1.91
C HIS A 242 4.11 -13.22 -1.53
N TYR A 243 3.66 -14.36 -0.99
CA TYR A 243 4.55 -15.51 -0.73
C TYR A 243 5.14 -16.10 -2.02
N ALA A 244 4.35 -16.20 -3.10
CA ALA A 244 4.88 -16.59 -4.41
C ALA A 244 5.93 -15.59 -4.91
N HIS A 245 5.68 -14.29 -4.71
CA HIS A 245 6.61 -13.23 -5.06
C HIS A 245 7.94 -13.36 -4.31
N LEU A 246 7.92 -13.60 -2.99
CA LEU A 246 9.13 -13.79 -2.18
C LEU A 246 9.94 -15.01 -2.64
N TRP A 247 9.27 -16.10 -3.01
CA TRP A 247 9.92 -17.29 -3.56
C TRP A 247 10.62 -17.01 -4.88
N ARG A 248 9.93 -16.32 -5.80
CA ARG A 248 10.51 -15.91 -7.09
C ARG A 248 11.69 -14.98 -6.89
N LEU A 249 11.57 -13.99 -6.00
CA LEU A 249 12.65 -13.07 -5.64
C LEU A 249 13.91 -13.83 -5.20
N PHE A 250 13.76 -14.83 -4.33
CA PHE A 250 14.89 -15.65 -3.90
C PHE A 250 15.51 -16.45 -5.06
N GLY A 251 14.68 -17.11 -5.87
CA GLY A 251 15.15 -17.88 -7.04
C GLY A 251 15.86 -17.02 -8.07
N GLU A 252 15.35 -15.83 -8.35
CA GLU A 252 15.96 -14.83 -9.24
C GLU A 252 17.29 -14.35 -8.69
N PHE A 253 17.37 -14.00 -7.40
CA PHE A 253 18.63 -13.61 -6.75
C PHE A 253 19.71 -14.70 -6.90
N LEU A 254 19.33 -15.97 -6.80
CA LEU A 254 20.24 -17.08 -7.05
C LEU A 254 20.61 -17.17 -8.54
N ARG A 255 19.62 -17.16 -9.45
CA ARG A 255 19.84 -17.34 -10.89
C ARG A 255 20.68 -16.23 -11.51
N PHE A 256 20.49 -14.99 -11.05
CA PHE A 256 21.09 -13.79 -11.62
C PHE A 256 22.62 -13.85 -11.68
N ARG A 257 23.27 -14.58 -10.75
CA ARG A 257 24.73 -14.74 -10.73
C ARG A 257 25.31 -15.47 -11.94
N TRP A 258 24.50 -16.29 -12.62
CA TRP A 258 24.93 -17.13 -13.74
C TRP A 258 24.55 -16.54 -15.09
N LEU A 259 23.86 -15.39 -15.10
CA LEU A 259 23.49 -14.70 -16.34
C LEU A 259 24.64 -13.82 -16.80
N SER A 260 24.89 -13.81 -18.11
CA SER A 260 25.78 -12.82 -18.73
C SER A 260 25.19 -11.41 -18.63
N ALA A 261 26.01 -10.36 -18.76
CA ALA A 261 25.53 -8.98 -18.72
C ALA A 261 24.42 -8.70 -19.76
N ALA A 262 24.53 -9.28 -20.96
CA ALA A 262 23.50 -9.15 -22.00
C ALA A 262 22.17 -9.82 -21.58
N GLN A 263 22.24 -11.02 -20.98
CA GLN A 263 21.05 -11.71 -20.47
C GLN A 263 20.41 -10.97 -19.30
N GLN A 264 21.22 -10.37 -18.43
CA GLN A 264 20.73 -9.51 -17.35
C GLN A 264 20.01 -8.28 -17.91
N ALA A 265 20.60 -7.59 -18.88
CA ALA A 265 19.99 -6.41 -19.50
C ALA A 265 18.70 -6.74 -20.28
N ALA A 266 18.60 -7.94 -20.86
CA ALA A 266 17.43 -8.37 -21.64
C ALA A 266 16.18 -8.62 -20.77
N ILE A 267 16.35 -8.94 -19.48
CA ILE A 267 15.23 -9.20 -18.57
C ILE A 267 14.68 -7.94 -17.89
N VAL A 268 15.23 -6.76 -18.19
CA VAL A 268 14.82 -5.49 -17.57
C VAL A 268 14.37 -4.47 -18.61
N ARG A 269 13.19 -3.88 -18.39
CA ARG A 269 12.67 -2.69 -19.07
C ARG A 269 12.90 -1.48 -18.17
N THR A 270 13.47 -0.42 -18.72
CA THR A 270 13.85 0.78 -17.95
C THR A 270 13.16 2.01 -18.52
N GLU A 271 12.48 2.76 -17.66
CA GLU A 271 11.87 4.05 -17.99
C GLU A 271 12.61 5.13 -17.21
N VAL A 272 13.62 5.75 -17.85
CA VAL A 272 14.63 6.60 -17.19
C VAL A 272 14.54 8.08 -17.57
N ASP A 273 13.56 8.47 -18.39
CA ASP A 273 13.52 9.83 -18.95
C ASP A 273 13.42 10.90 -17.87
N ALA A 274 12.55 10.70 -16.87
CA ALA A 274 12.45 11.59 -15.70
C ALA A 274 13.78 11.70 -14.92
N LEU A 275 14.49 10.58 -14.75
CA LEU A 275 15.80 10.59 -14.09
C LEU A 275 16.84 11.35 -14.91
N LYS A 276 16.91 11.11 -16.22
CA LYS A 276 17.84 11.80 -17.12
C LYS A 276 17.57 13.31 -17.13
N HIS A 277 16.31 13.70 -17.16
CA HIS A 277 15.91 15.10 -17.09
C HIS A 277 16.37 15.75 -15.78
N ALA A 278 16.07 15.14 -14.64
CA ALA A 278 16.46 15.65 -13.32
C ALA A 278 17.99 15.74 -13.13
N LEU A 279 18.75 14.79 -13.68
CA LEU A 279 20.22 14.84 -13.67
C LEU A 279 20.78 16.02 -14.46
N GLY A 280 20.09 16.43 -15.53
CA GLY A 280 20.45 17.59 -16.34
C GLY A 280 20.43 18.92 -15.58
N GLU A 281 19.71 18.99 -14.46
CA GLU A 281 19.67 20.19 -13.60
C GLU A 281 20.94 20.39 -12.75
N GLY A 282 21.79 19.36 -12.61
CA GLY A 282 23.08 19.48 -11.92
C GLY A 282 23.03 19.59 -10.38
N LYS A 283 21.86 19.46 -9.75
CA LYS A 283 21.68 19.57 -8.27
C LYS A 283 21.87 18.25 -7.51
N GLY A 284 22.20 17.17 -8.23
CA GLY A 284 22.05 15.80 -7.73
C GLY A 284 20.57 15.40 -7.66
N VAL A 285 20.30 14.12 -7.40
CA VAL A 285 18.93 13.59 -7.41
C VAL A 285 18.67 12.72 -6.19
N LEU A 286 17.53 12.92 -5.54
CA LEU A 286 17.04 12.08 -4.46
C LEU A 286 15.99 11.10 -4.99
N ILE A 287 16.25 9.80 -4.93
CA ILE A 287 15.27 8.77 -5.31
C ILE A 287 14.51 8.30 -4.08
N LEU A 288 13.21 8.55 -4.06
CA LEU A 288 12.26 7.98 -3.12
C LEU A 288 11.82 6.60 -3.61
N THR A 289 12.09 5.56 -2.84
CA THR A 289 11.67 4.20 -3.21
C THR A 289 11.25 3.36 -1.99
N GLY A 290 10.83 2.13 -2.25
CA GLY A 290 10.52 1.11 -1.26
C GLY A 290 11.08 -0.25 -1.71
N HIS A 291 10.90 -1.26 -0.87
CA HIS A 291 11.32 -2.63 -1.16
C HIS A 291 10.27 -3.28 -2.06
N PHE A 292 10.38 -3.01 -3.35
CA PHE A 292 9.50 -3.53 -4.40
C PHE A 292 10.20 -4.56 -5.27
N GLY A 293 9.41 -5.48 -5.85
CA GLY A 293 9.90 -6.26 -6.98
C GLY A 293 11.11 -7.11 -6.60
N ASN A 294 12.04 -7.20 -7.54
CA ASN A 294 13.41 -7.58 -7.24
C ASN A 294 14.30 -6.38 -7.52
N PHE A 295 14.33 -5.45 -6.56
CA PHE A 295 15.06 -4.18 -6.69
C PHE A 295 16.54 -4.40 -7.06
N GLU A 296 17.19 -5.44 -6.53
CA GLU A 296 18.60 -5.68 -6.86
C GLU A 296 18.79 -6.07 -8.33
N VAL A 297 17.98 -6.99 -8.84
CA VAL A 297 18.02 -7.40 -10.26
C VAL A 297 17.67 -6.22 -11.15
N ALA A 298 16.58 -5.52 -10.87
CA ALA A 298 16.10 -4.41 -11.68
C ALA A 298 17.10 -3.24 -11.69
N THR A 299 17.68 -2.88 -10.55
CA THR A 299 18.66 -1.81 -10.46
C THR A 299 19.98 -2.20 -11.12
N ILE A 300 20.58 -3.35 -10.79
CA ILE A 300 21.88 -3.74 -11.35
C ILE A 300 21.78 -3.85 -12.87
N ALA A 301 20.80 -4.60 -13.38
CA ALA A 301 20.68 -4.83 -14.80
C ALA A 301 20.10 -3.64 -15.57
N GLY A 302 19.17 -2.91 -14.96
CA GLY A 302 18.58 -1.73 -15.59
C GLY A 302 19.58 -0.59 -15.73
N LEU A 303 20.37 -0.32 -14.68
CA LEU A 303 21.30 0.81 -14.69
C LEU A 303 22.65 0.47 -15.34
N ALA A 304 22.98 -0.81 -15.52
CA ALA A 304 24.14 -1.23 -16.32
C ALA A 304 24.08 -0.73 -17.78
N ARG A 305 22.88 -0.39 -18.29
CA ARG A 305 22.67 0.14 -19.64
C ARG A 305 22.98 1.63 -19.78
N PHE A 306 23.31 2.31 -18.68
CA PHE A 306 23.59 3.75 -18.64
C PHE A 306 24.99 3.97 -18.06
N PRO A 307 26.06 3.86 -18.86
CA PRO A 307 27.45 4.03 -18.42
C PRO A 307 27.68 5.37 -17.70
N GLU A 308 26.99 6.42 -18.11
CA GLU A 308 27.03 7.75 -17.50
C GLU A 308 26.57 7.80 -16.03
N MET A 309 25.87 6.75 -15.58
CA MET A 309 25.37 6.59 -14.21
C MET A 309 26.29 5.75 -13.31
N GLN A 310 27.28 5.06 -13.89
CA GLN A 310 28.14 4.18 -13.13
C GLN A 310 29.00 4.98 -12.13
N GLY A 311 29.04 4.55 -10.87
CA GLY A 311 29.77 5.23 -9.79
C GLY A 311 29.05 6.44 -9.18
N ARG A 312 27.94 6.90 -9.77
CA ARG A 312 27.19 8.09 -9.34
C ARG A 312 25.98 7.76 -8.46
N ILE A 313 25.62 6.48 -8.32
CA ILE A 313 24.42 6.07 -7.60
C ILE A 313 24.80 5.46 -6.25
N HIS A 314 24.20 5.98 -5.18
CA HIS A 314 24.52 5.62 -3.82
C HIS A 314 23.28 5.21 -3.02
N PHE A 315 23.31 4.03 -2.42
CA PHE A 315 22.20 3.50 -1.63
C PHE A 315 22.35 3.84 -0.16
N VAL A 316 21.35 4.51 0.42
CA VAL A 316 21.26 4.72 1.87
C VAL A 316 20.58 3.51 2.49
N ARG A 317 21.33 2.68 3.23
CA ARG A 317 20.76 1.46 3.82
C ARG A 317 21.13 1.25 5.27
N ARG A 318 20.28 0.50 5.96
CA ARG A 318 20.59 -0.05 7.29
C ARG A 318 21.42 -1.33 7.12
N ALA A 319 22.43 -1.50 7.97
CA ALA A 319 23.19 -2.75 8.01
C ALA A 319 22.28 -3.96 8.31
N ILE A 320 22.40 -4.98 7.47
CA ILE A 320 21.70 -6.25 7.57
C ILE A 320 22.40 -7.12 8.62
N LYS A 321 21.63 -7.93 9.34
CA LYS A 321 22.18 -8.98 10.22
C LYS A 321 21.79 -10.34 9.65
N PRO A 322 22.70 -11.33 9.60
CA PRO A 322 24.09 -11.34 10.12
C PRO A 322 25.11 -10.58 9.23
N ARG A 323 26.28 -10.23 9.80
CA ARG A 323 27.30 -9.39 9.12
C ARG A 323 27.83 -9.98 7.80
N TRP A 324 27.91 -11.30 7.69
CA TRP A 324 28.36 -11.95 6.45
C TRP A 324 27.39 -11.68 5.28
N LEU A 325 26.08 -11.65 5.55
CA LEU A 325 25.06 -11.36 4.55
C LEU A 325 25.14 -9.89 4.12
N ASP A 326 25.37 -9.00 5.08
CA ASP A 326 25.60 -7.58 4.82
C ASP A 326 26.82 -7.33 3.93
N ALA A 327 27.93 -8.02 4.22
CA ALA A 327 29.16 -7.94 3.43
C ALA A 327 28.94 -8.48 2.00
N LEU A 328 28.22 -9.60 1.85
CA LEU A 328 27.88 -10.16 0.55
C LEU A 328 27.06 -9.18 -0.29
N VAL A 329 25.99 -8.61 0.28
CA VAL A 329 25.14 -7.63 -0.41
C VAL A 329 25.94 -6.37 -0.77
N THR A 330 26.73 -5.84 0.16
CA THR A 330 27.57 -4.66 -0.11
C THR A 330 28.56 -4.90 -1.25
N ARG A 331 29.22 -6.07 -1.25
CA ARG A 331 30.18 -6.44 -2.29
C ARG A 331 29.49 -6.47 -3.66
N ARG A 332 28.29 -7.02 -3.76
CA ARG A 332 27.53 -7.09 -5.01
C ARG A 332 27.17 -5.72 -5.56
N PHE A 333 26.68 -4.82 -4.70
CA PHE A 333 26.38 -3.44 -5.09
C PHE A 333 27.64 -2.71 -5.58
N ARG A 334 28.75 -2.84 -4.87
CA ARG A 334 30.03 -2.24 -5.29
C ARG A 334 30.55 -2.81 -6.61
N GLN A 335 30.43 -4.13 -6.82
CA GLN A 335 30.80 -4.77 -8.08
C GLN A 335 29.93 -4.31 -9.25
N ALA A 336 28.68 -3.93 -8.99
CA ALA A 336 27.77 -3.33 -9.96
C ALA A 336 27.99 -1.82 -10.17
N GLY A 337 29.01 -1.22 -9.54
CA GLY A 337 29.32 0.21 -9.68
C GLY A 337 28.49 1.13 -8.77
N PHE A 338 27.84 0.60 -7.73
CA PHE A 338 27.05 1.39 -6.78
C PHE A 338 27.81 1.71 -5.49
N GLY A 339 27.68 2.95 -5.04
CA GLY A 339 28.05 3.36 -3.69
C GLY A 339 27.06 2.83 -2.66
N VAL A 340 27.55 2.52 -1.46
CA VAL A 340 26.73 2.08 -0.34
C VAL A 340 27.05 2.96 0.84
N MET A 341 26.07 3.74 1.27
CA MET A 341 26.19 4.65 2.40
C MET A 341 25.43 4.14 3.62
N SER A 342 26.05 4.33 4.77
CA SER A 342 25.45 4.03 6.06
C SER A 342 24.32 5.03 6.36
N LYS A 343 23.40 4.67 7.24
CA LYS A 343 22.32 5.56 7.72
C LYS A 343 22.77 6.51 8.85
N ARG A 344 23.85 6.19 9.58
CA ARG A 344 24.33 6.97 10.73
C ARG A 344 25.63 7.69 10.38
N GLY A 345 25.73 8.96 10.77
CA GLY A 345 26.95 9.76 10.62
C GLY A 345 27.36 10.00 9.15
N SER A 346 26.39 10.00 8.24
CA SER A 346 26.62 10.05 6.79
C SER A 346 25.90 11.21 6.10
N LEU A 347 25.24 12.10 6.85
CA LEU A 347 24.51 13.22 6.24
C LEU A 347 25.46 14.10 5.43
N ASP A 348 26.60 14.49 6.00
CA ASP A 348 27.60 15.30 5.31
C ASP A 348 28.10 14.61 4.03
N ALA A 349 28.42 13.32 4.11
CA ALA A 349 28.81 12.52 2.95
C ALA A 349 27.70 12.43 1.88
N ILE A 350 26.42 12.39 2.28
CA ILE A 350 25.30 12.39 1.34
C ILE A 350 25.18 13.77 0.67
N LEU A 351 25.32 14.85 1.42
CA LEU A 351 25.26 16.22 0.91
C LEU A 351 26.40 16.50 -0.07
N GLU A 352 27.62 16.04 0.23
CA GLU A 352 28.77 16.11 -0.67
C GLU A 352 28.50 15.40 -2.01
N ARG A 353 27.85 14.24 -1.96
CA ARG A 353 27.49 13.48 -3.17
C ARG A 353 26.43 14.20 -3.99
N LEU A 354 25.39 14.71 -3.34
CA LEU A 354 24.37 15.51 -4.02
C LEU A 354 24.98 16.76 -4.68
N ALA A 355 25.89 17.45 -3.99
CA ALA A 355 26.63 18.59 -4.53
C ALA A 355 27.52 18.22 -5.74
N ALA A 356 28.04 16.98 -5.77
CA ALA A 356 28.75 16.43 -6.93
C ALA A 356 27.82 16.01 -8.09
N GLY A 357 26.51 16.21 -7.96
CA GLY A 357 25.53 15.82 -8.96
C GLY A 357 25.21 14.32 -8.95
N ASP A 358 25.52 13.60 -7.87
CA ASP A 358 25.24 12.17 -7.73
C ASP A 358 23.77 11.89 -7.36
N VAL A 359 23.38 10.62 -7.51
CA VAL A 359 22.04 10.11 -7.19
C VAL A 359 22.07 9.37 -5.87
N ILE A 360 21.14 9.72 -5.00
CA ILE A 360 20.97 9.09 -3.69
C ILE A 360 19.68 8.29 -3.66
N VAL A 361 19.79 6.97 -3.54
CA VAL A 361 18.63 6.09 -3.41
C VAL A 361 18.25 5.91 -1.95
N PHE A 362 17.03 6.34 -1.61
CA PHE A 362 16.49 6.37 -0.26
C PHE A 362 15.26 5.45 -0.14
N PRO A 363 15.42 4.22 0.40
CA PRO A 363 14.31 3.37 0.79
C PRO A 363 13.52 4.02 1.94
N PHE A 364 12.34 4.55 1.60
CA PHE A 364 11.49 5.38 2.44
C PHE A 364 10.37 4.60 3.16
N ASP A 365 10.27 3.30 2.90
CA ASP A 365 9.15 2.44 3.29
C ASP A 365 9.31 1.75 4.66
N GLN A 366 10.35 2.10 5.43
CA GLN A 366 10.61 1.50 6.74
C GLN A 366 10.18 2.41 7.90
N HIS A 367 9.77 1.77 9.00
CA HIS A 367 9.47 2.45 10.26
C HIS A 367 10.68 3.22 10.80
N ALA A 368 10.46 4.50 11.08
CA ALA A 368 11.38 5.36 11.82
C ALA A 368 10.95 5.50 13.28
N SER A 369 11.86 5.66 14.22
CA SER A 369 11.48 6.04 15.60
C SER A 369 12.06 7.41 15.92
N PRO A 370 11.48 8.17 16.86
CA PRO A 370 12.12 9.37 17.38
C PRO A 370 13.57 9.09 17.80
N PRO A 371 14.52 10.02 17.57
CA PRO A 371 14.32 11.37 17.02
C PRO A 371 14.30 11.44 15.47
N ASP A 372 14.63 10.35 14.78
CA ASP A 372 14.82 10.31 13.32
C ASP A 372 13.50 10.31 12.53
N GLY A 373 12.40 9.91 13.18
CA GLY A 373 11.08 9.81 12.59
C GLY A 373 10.15 10.98 12.94
N ILE A 374 9.21 11.27 12.04
CA ILE A 374 8.03 12.12 12.27
C ILE A 374 6.77 11.30 11.99
N GLU A 375 5.71 11.54 12.76
CA GLU A 375 4.42 10.88 12.56
C GLU A 375 3.62 11.62 11.48
N VAL A 376 3.38 10.93 10.37
CA VAL A 376 2.61 11.43 9.22
C VAL A 376 1.73 10.31 8.69
N GLU A 377 0.72 10.65 7.91
CA GLU A 377 -0.20 9.69 7.33
C GLU A 377 0.50 8.77 6.31
N PHE A 378 0.14 7.49 6.33
CA PHE A 378 0.47 6.48 5.32
C PHE A 378 -0.70 5.50 5.18
N PHE A 379 -1.34 5.50 4.00
CA PHE A 379 -2.61 4.83 3.68
C PHE A 379 -3.78 5.23 4.61
N GLY A 380 -3.86 6.52 4.97
CA GLY A 380 -4.89 7.02 5.89
C GLY A 380 -4.66 6.67 7.36
N HIS A 381 -3.52 6.03 7.70
CA HIS A 381 -3.18 5.68 9.08
C HIS A 381 -1.90 6.40 9.54
N PRO A 382 -1.80 6.83 10.82
CA PRO A 382 -0.57 7.40 11.35
C PRO A 382 0.60 6.42 11.26
N ALA A 383 1.73 6.85 10.68
CA ALA A 383 2.95 6.06 10.57
C ALA A 383 4.18 6.93 10.88
N TRP A 384 5.15 6.35 11.59
CA TRP A 384 6.41 7.02 11.84
C TRP A 384 7.34 6.85 10.65
N THR A 385 7.72 7.97 10.04
CA THR A 385 8.42 8.03 8.74
C THR A 385 9.69 8.85 8.87
N PHE A 386 10.76 8.48 8.16
CA PHE A 386 12.02 9.21 8.23
C PHE A 386 11.86 10.61 7.65
N LYS A 387 12.14 11.65 8.45
CA LYS A 387 12.15 13.04 7.97
C LYS A 387 13.42 13.42 7.20
N SER A 388 14.44 12.56 7.22
CA SER A 388 15.75 12.84 6.61
C SER A 388 15.69 13.10 5.11
N LEU A 389 14.77 12.46 4.37
CA LEU A 389 14.64 12.71 2.94
C LEU A 389 14.21 14.17 2.66
N SER A 390 13.21 14.67 3.41
CA SER A 390 12.76 16.04 3.29
C SER A 390 13.80 17.05 3.76
N ILE A 391 14.56 16.73 4.83
CA ILE A 391 15.67 17.56 5.29
C ILE A 391 16.76 17.67 4.20
N MET A 392 17.13 16.56 3.56
CA MET A 392 18.13 16.58 2.48
C MET A 392 17.64 17.40 1.29
N ALA A 393 16.39 17.19 0.85
CA ALA A 393 15.80 17.93 -0.26
C ALA A 393 15.76 19.44 0.03
N LEU A 394 15.38 19.83 1.24
CA LEU A 394 15.36 21.23 1.67
C LEU A 394 16.76 21.83 1.72
N ALA A 395 17.75 21.08 2.23
CA ALA A 395 19.12 21.57 2.39
C ALA A 395 19.86 21.74 1.05
N THR A 396 19.58 20.90 0.07
CA THR A 396 20.31 20.90 -1.22
C THR A 396 19.51 21.47 -2.39
N GLY A 397 18.18 21.57 -2.26
CA GLY A 397 17.29 21.86 -3.39
C GLY A 397 17.25 20.73 -4.42
N ALA A 398 17.74 19.53 -4.09
CA ALA A 398 17.73 18.39 -5.01
C ALA A 398 16.30 17.88 -5.24
N PRO A 399 15.89 17.60 -6.49
CA PRO A 399 14.58 17.05 -6.79
C PRO A 399 14.41 15.64 -6.19
N VAL A 400 13.19 15.35 -5.71
CA VAL A 400 12.83 14.04 -5.15
C VAL A 400 11.97 13.28 -6.16
N LEU A 401 12.51 12.22 -6.74
CA LEU A 401 11.84 11.40 -7.75
C LEU A 401 11.36 10.08 -7.13
N PRO A 402 10.06 9.75 -7.21
CA PRO A 402 9.58 8.43 -6.89
C PRO A 402 10.13 7.40 -7.90
N ALA A 403 10.57 6.24 -7.41
CA ALA A 403 10.96 5.14 -8.27
C ALA A 403 10.55 3.80 -7.65
N ALA A 404 10.15 2.86 -8.51
CA ALA A 404 9.87 1.49 -8.10
C ALA A 404 10.34 0.50 -9.16
N SER A 405 10.50 -0.75 -8.72
CA SER A 405 10.68 -1.86 -9.62
C SER A 405 9.67 -2.96 -9.34
N TRP A 406 9.17 -3.61 -10.38
CA TRP A 406 8.24 -4.72 -10.24
C TRP A 406 8.47 -5.74 -11.35
N ARG A 407 7.85 -6.91 -11.23
CA ARG A 407 7.78 -7.88 -12.32
C ARG A 407 6.45 -7.81 -13.01
N GLU A 408 6.48 -7.81 -14.32
CA GLU A 408 5.29 -7.97 -15.16
C GLU A 408 4.87 -9.44 -15.26
N SER A 409 3.66 -9.67 -15.75
CA SER A 409 3.12 -11.02 -15.96
C SER A 409 3.96 -11.86 -16.93
N ASP A 410 4.66 -11.20 -17.87
CA ASP A 410 5.56 -11.84 -18.84
C ASP A 410 6.96 -12.17 -18.24
N GLY A 411 7.19 -11.82 -16.97
CA GLY A 411 8.44 -12.10 -16.27
C GLY A 411 9.54 -11.04 -16.43
N HIS A 412 9.33 -10.00 -17.24
CA HIS A 412 10.28 -8.88 -17.29
C HIS A 412 10.21 -8.06 -16.00
N HIS A 413 11.36 -7.55 -15.59
CA HIS A 413 11.43 -6.56 -14.53
C HIS A 413 11.29 -5.17 -15.13
N VAL A 414 10.43 -4.34 -14.57
CA VAL A 414 10.34 -2.93 -14.90
C VAL A 414 11.07 -2.14 -13.83
N LEU A 415 11.87 -1.16 -14.23
CA LEU A 415 12.42 -0.11 -13.38
C LEU A 415 11.92 1.23 -13.91
N ARG A 416 11.02 1.86 -13.16
CA ARG A 416 10.40 3.14 -13.52
C ARG A 416 10.82 4.23 -12.56
N PHE A 417 11.18 5.38 -13.12
CA PHE A 417 11.33 6.65 -12.43
C PHE A 417 10.15 7.56 -12.80
N GLU A 418 9.51 8.15 -11.80
CA GLU A 418 8.44 9.13 -11.99
C GLU A 418 9.01 10.55 -11.95
N GLU A 419 8.21 11.50 -12.43
CA GLU A 419 8.53 12.91 -12.35
C GLU A 419 8.81 13.38 -10.91
N PRO A 420 9.68 14.38 -10.73
CA PRO A 420 9.96 14.97 -9.43
C PRO A 420 8.67 15.40 -8.72
N LEU A 421 8.58 15.12 -7.42
CA LEU A 421 7.51 15.66 -6.60
C LEU A 421 7.72 17.17 -6.42
N PRO A 422 6.70 18.01 -6.65
CA PRO A 422 6.81 19.43 -6.42
C PRO A 422 7.09 19.69 -4.92
N PRO A 423 8.11 20.50 -4.59
CA PRO A 423 8.39 20.83 -3.20
C PRO A 423 7.21 21.64 -2.62
N ILE A 424 6.82 21.29 -1.41
CA ILE A 424 5.81 22.04 -0.66
C ILE A 424 6.58 22.99 0.26
N HIS A 425 6.34 24.28 0.18
CA HIS A 425 6.95 25.29 1.05
C HIS A 425 6.00 25.69 2.18
N ASP A 426 6.56 26.03 3.34
CA ASP A 426 5.83 26.56 4.49
C ASP A 426 6.73 27.54 5.27
N GLU A 427 6.15 28.55 5.90
CA GLU A 427 6.90 29.51 6.73
C GLU A 427 7.60 28.81 7.91
N ASN A 428 7.04 27.71 8.40
CA ASN A 428 7.63 26.90 9.46
C ASN A 428 8.33 25.67 8.87
N VAL A 429 9.66 25.64 8.98
CA VAL A 429 10.52 24.53 8.52
C VAL A 429 10.06 23.15 9.03
N ASN A 430 9.54 23.05 10.26
CA ASN A 430 9.05 21.76 10.76
C ASN A 430 7.77 21.30 10.08
N GLU A 431 6.89 22.25 9.75
CA GLU A 431 5.65 21.96 9.01
C GLU A 431 5.94 21.69 7.54
N GLU A 432 6.90 22.40 6.94
CA GLU A 432 7.42 22.12 5.59
C GLU A 432 7.93 20.68 5.50
N ILE A 433 8.79 20.27 6.45
CA ILE A 433 9.30 18.90 6.54
C ILE A 433 8.15 17.90 6.68
N ARG A 434 7.16 18.20 7.53
CA ARG A 434 6.02 17.32 7.77
C ARG A 434 5.16 17.14 6.51
N ARG A 435 4.85 18.23 5.80
CA ARG A 435 4.03 18.20 4.57
C ARG A 435 4.73 17.48 3.43
N ASN A 436 6.01 17.76 3.19
CA ASN A 436 6.79 17.01 2.19
C ASN A 436 6.89 15.53 2.55
N THR A 437 7.17 15.19 3.82
CA THR A 437 7.22 13.78 4.26
C THR A 437 5.86 13.08 4.05
N ARG A 438 4.73 13.77 4.20
CA ARG A 438 3.39 13.23 3.87
C ARG A 438 3.22 13.05 2.35
N ALA A 439 3.61 14.02 1.53
CA ALA A 439 3.56 13.90 0.08
C ALA A 439 4.43 12.73 -0.44
N TYR A 440 5.57 12.50 0.19
CA TYR A 440 6.46 11.37 -0.07
C TYR A 440 5.83 10.02 0.27
N ASN A 441 5.09 9.94 1.39
CA ASN A 441 4.27 8.75 1.69
C ASN A 441 3.19 8.55 0.63
N ALA A 442 2.46 9.59 0.23
CA ALA A 442 1.43 9.49 -0.81
C ALA A 442 2.01 9.00 -2.15
N ALA A 443 3.22 9.43 -2.51
CA ALA A 443 3.92 8.89 -3.67
C ALA A 443 4.25 7.40 -3.51
N LEU A 444 4.77 7.01 -2.35
CA LEU A 444 5.04 5.61 -2.05
C LEU A 444 3.77 4.74 -2.06
N GLU A 445 2.63 5.26 -1.59
CA GLU A 445 1.32 4.59 -1.65
C GLU A 445 0.93 4.27 -3.09
N ARG A 446 1.02 5.25 -4.00
CA ARG A 446 0.74 5.04 -5.43
C ARG A 446 1.62 3.94 -6.02
N LEU A 447 2.92 3.91 -5.67
CA LEU A 447 3.83 2.87 -6.14
C LEU A 447 3.43 1.47 -5.62
N ILE A 448 3.01 1.37 -4.35
CA ILE A 448 2.54 0.11 -3.75
C ILE A 448 1.26 -0.38 -4.39
N LEU A 449 0.31 0.52 -4.65
CA LEU A 449 -1.01 0.17 -5.15
C LEU A 449 -1.01 -0.44 -6.56
N ARG A 450 0.00 -0.14 -7.39
CA ARG A 450 0.16 -0.75 -8.73
C ARG A 450 0.39 -2.25 -8.68
N HIS A 451 1.30 -2.70 -7.81
CA HIS A 451 1.69 -4.11 -7.68
C HIS A 451 1.78 -4.50 -6.20
N PRO A 452 0.63 -4.54 -5.49
CA PRO A 452 0.63 -4.69 -4.04
C PRO A 452 1.26 -6.00 -3.60
N GLU A 453 1.13 -7.10 -4.35
CA GLU A 453 1.77 -8.38 -4.02
C GLU A 453 3.31 -8.32 -3.99
N GLN A 454 3.91 -7.30 -4.61
CA GLN A 454 5.35 -7.15 -4.79
C GLN A 454 6.01 -6.18 -3.82
N TRP A 455 5.25 -5.54 -2.92
CA TRP A 455 5.83 -4.78 -1.83
C TRP A 455 6.17 -5.68 -0.64
N PHE A 456 7.26 -5.37 0.08
CA PHE A 456 7.75 -6.19 1.19
C PHE A 456 6.91 -6.04 2.49
N TRP A 457 5.68 -6.59 2.48
CA TRP A 457 4.69 -6.56 3.57
C TRP A 457 5.13 -7.17 4.90
N VAL A 458 6.31 -7.79 4.93
CA VAL A 458 6.90 -8.42 6.10
C VAL A 458 7.25 -7.37 7.18
N HIS A 459 7.51 -6.11 6.83
CA HIS A 459 7.88 -5.08 7.80
C HIS A 459 6.71 -4.63 8.70
N ARG A 460 7.01 -4.30 9.98
CA ARG A 460 6.04 -3.64 10.88
C ARG A 460 6.06 -2.14 10.61
N ARG A 461 5.44 -1.72 9.49
CA ARG A 461 5.44 -0.32 9.03
C ARG A 461 4.73 0.62 10.00
N TRP A 462 3.59 0.19 10.55
CA TRP A 462 2.78 0.96 11.52
C TRP A 462 3.07 0.55 12.98
N LYS A 463 4.34 0.31 13.31
CA LYS A 463 4.71 0.01 14.69
C LYS A 463 4.45 1.23 15.57
N GLN A 464 3.62 1.10 16.60
CA GLN A 464 3.39 2.18 17.56
C GLN A 464 4.66 2.49 18.36
N VAL A 465 4.92 3.78 18.58
CA VAL A 465 5.98 4.27 19.47
C VAL A 465 5.33 4.61 20.81
N VAL A 466 5.61 3.82 21.84
CA VAL A 466 5.19 4.15 23.20
C VAL A 466 6.05 5.31 23.70
N ARG A 467 5.47 6.50 23.81
CA ARG A 467 6.10 7.63 24.50
C ARG A 467 6.21 7.26 25.98
N ARG A 468 7.40 6.85 26.45
CA ARG A 468 7.67 6.74 27.89
C ARG A 468 7.54 8.14 28.49
N ARG A 469 6.61 8.34 29.43
CA ARG A 469 6.59 9.56 30.26
C ARG A 469 7.95 9.67 30.95
N PRO A 470 8.61 10.85 30.94
CA PRO A 470 9.84 11.03 31.71
C PRO A 470 9.52 10.72 33.18
N ALA A 471 10.35 9.88 33.81
CA ALA A 471 10.24 9.63 35.24
C ALA A 471 10.29 10.97 35.96
N ALA A 472 9.31 11.21 36.85
CA ALA A 472 9.32 12.40 37.69
C ALA A 472 10.67 12.45 38.41
N LYS A 473 11.45 13.50 38.16
CA LYS A 473 12.67 13.74 38.93
C LYS A 473 12.23 13.86 40.39
N SER A 474 12.62 12.92 41.24
CA SER A 474 12.42 13.06 42.68
C SER A 474 13.29 14.23 43.13
N THR A 475 12.69 15.40 43.32
CA THR A 475 13.33 16.51 44.01
C THR A 475 13.56 16.06 45.45
N ARG A 476 14.76 15.56 45.76
CA ARG A 476 15.22 15.50 47.14
C ARG A 476 15.59 16.92 47.53
N TYR A 477 14.72 17.55 48.32
CA TYR A 477 15.10 18.72 49.09
C TYR A 477 16.10 18.24 50.16
N TYR A 478 17.29 18.84 50.17
CA TYR A 478 18.19 18.80 51.31
C TYR A 478 17.82 19.93 52.26
#